data_AF-A0A9X1NKY0-F1
#
_entry.id   AF-A0A9X1NKY0-F1
#
_cell.length_a   1.000
_cell.length_b   1.000
_cell.length_c   1.000
_cell.angle_alpha   90.00
_cell.angle_beta   90.00
_cell.angle_gamma   90.00
#
_symmetry.space_group_name_H-M   'P 1'
#
loop_
_entity.id
_entity.type
_entity.pdbx_description
1 polymer ?
#
loop_
_entity_poly.entity_id
_entity_poly.type
_entity_poly.pdbx_seq_one_letter_code
_entity_poly.pdbx_strand_id
1 'polypeptide(L)'
;MALVLVGGAASTGWWWLQQPEGSRAGDERVQRVADAISYPRQRSAAGLHSALLETYQHDSGVRVLQAKDLQQRTPQDEMAELVLHFHQDAWDGYGTGFSWETHRDASDVCYRLVFNNYRGLSERIHCPEDLTPLPVPTPAEPPMPAATCRSGGDNDCPGG
;
A
#
# COMPACT_ATOMS: atom_id res chain seq x y z
N MET A 1 44.26 -31.77 -23.32
CA MET A 1 44.40 -30.30 -23.22
C MET A 1 43.62 -29.67 -24.36
N ALA A 2 42.46 -29.08 -24.07
CA ALA A 2 41.77 -28.15 -24.95
C ALA A 2 41.07 -27.13 -24.05
N LEU A 3 41.66 -25.94 -24.02
CA LEU A 3 41.26 -24.78 -23.24
C LEU A 3 40.20 -24.06 -24.07
N VAL A 4 38.92 -24.12 -23.67
CA VAL A 4 37.87 -23.31 -24.28
C VAL A 4 37.68 -22.08 -23.40
N LEU A 5 38.38 -21.01 -23.75
CA LEU A 5 38.13 -19.66 -23.26
C LEU A 5 36.98 -19.05 -24.09
N VAL A 6 35.81 -18.91 -23.48
CA VAL A 6 34.70 -18.05 -23.92
C VAL A 6 34.56 -17.05 -22.76
N GLY A 7 35.07 -15.81 -22.82
CA GLY A 7 34.63 -14.74 -23.72
C GLY A 7 33.18 -14.41 -23.34
N GLY A 8 32.84 -13.47 -22.47
CA GLY A 8 33.25 -12.08 -22.37
C GLY A 8 32.07 -11.34 -21.73
N ALA A 9 32.37 -10.28 -20.96
CA ALA A 9 31.42 -9.49 -20.20
C ALA A 9 30.33 -8.83 -21.07
N ALA A 10 29.06 -8.94 -20.66
CA ALA A 10 27.97 -7.98 -20.96
C ALA A 10 26.67 -8.36 -20.21
N SER A 11 26.58 -8.11 -18.91
CA SER A 11 25.30 -8.20 -18.18
C SER A 11 24.96 -6.96 -17.35
N THR A 12 25.72 -5.87 -17.46
CA THR A 12 25.45 -4.63 -16.71
C THR A 12 24.47 -3.67 -17.41
N GLY A 13 23.98 -4.02 -18.62
CA GLY A 13 23.14 -3.13 -19.43
C GLY A 13 21.62 -3.34 -19.33
N TRP A 14 21.13 -4.41 -18.72
CA TRP A 14 19.70 -4.78 -18.80
C TRP A 14 18.84 -4.26 -17.64
N TRP A 15 19.47 -3.76 -16.56
CA TRP A 15 18.75 -3.33 -15.34
C TRP A 15 18.09 -1.94 -15.47
N TRP A 16 18.48 -1.14 -16.47
CA TRP A 16 17.99 0.24 -16.64
C TRP A 16 16.72 0.34 -17.50
N LEU A 17 16.28 -0.75 -18.12
CA LEU A 17 15.21 -0.77 -19.13
C LEU A 17 13.84 -1.15 -18.59
N GLN A 18 13.69 -1.42 -17.29
CA GLN A 18 12.42 -1.85 -16.69
C GLN A 18 12.10 -1.01 -15.46
N GLN A 19 12.04 0.31 -15.59
CA GLN A 19 11.32 1.09 -14.61
C GLN A 19 9.85 0.66 -14.67
N PRO A 20 9.22 0.27 -13.55
CA PRO A 20 7.81 -0.13 -13.57
C PRO A 20 6.95 1.01 -14.11
N GLU A 21 5.96 0.67 -14.94
CA GLU A 21 5.09 1.64 -15.63
C GLU A 21 4.38 2.57 -14.64
N GLY A 22 4.14 3.82 -15.03
CA GLY A 22 3.38 4.77 -14.21
C GLY A 22 3.88 6.21 -14.33
N SER A 23 3.13 7.13 -13.72
CA SER A 23 3.37 8.57 -13.83
C SER A 23 3.78 9.21 -12.51
N ARG A 24 4.50 10.34 -12.58
CA ARG A 24 4.82 11.16 -11.40
C ARG A 24 3.58 11.57 -10.61
N ALA A 25 2.48 11.87 -11.31
CA ALA A 25 1.20 12.18 -10.67
C ALA A 25 0.64 10.98 -9.89
N GLY A 26 0.81 9.76 -10.41
CA GLY A 26 0.49 8.52 -9.70
C GLY A 26 1.34 8.34 -8.44
N ASP A 27 2.66 8.55 -8.54
CA ASP A 27 3.56 8.44 -7.39
C ASP A 27 3.21 9.44 -6.28
N GLU A 28 2.93 10.70 -6.65
CA GLU A 28 2.50 11.72 -5.69
C GLU A 28 1.13 11.40 -5.09
N ARG A 29 0.19 10.81 -5.86
CA ARG A 29 -1.11 10.35 -5.34
C ARG A 29 -0.92 9.23 -4.34
N VAL A 30 -0.09 8.24 -4.65
CA VAL A 30 0.14 7.08 -3.76
C VAL A 30 0.89 7.49 -2.50
N GLN A 31 1.86 8.41 -2.59
CA GLN A 31 2.50 8.95 -1.39
C GLN A 31 1.47 9.65 -0.49
N ARG A 32 0.53 10.42 -1.05
CA ARG A 32 -0.57 11.02 -0.27
C ARG A 32 -1.46 9.96 0.38
N VAL A 33 -1.74 8.85 -0.30
CA VAL A 33 -2.48 7.71 0.29
C VAL A 33 -1.70 7.14 1.47
N ALA A 34 -0.40 6.90 1.31
CA ALA A 34 0.47 6.40 2.38
C ALA A 34 0.46 7.34 3.59
N ASP A 35 0.60 8.64 3.35
CA ASP A 35 0.58 9.65 4.41
C ASP A 35 -0.79 9.70 5.10
N ALA A 36 -1.89 9.64 4.35
CA ALA A 36 -3.25 9.66 4.88
C ALA A 36 -3.55 8.44 5.77
N ILE A 37 -3.20 7.22 5.33
CA ILE A 37 -3.47 6.01 6.11
C ILE A 37 -2.49 5.81 7.27
N SER A 38 -1.35 6.51 7.25
CA SER A 38 -0.39 6.50 8.36
C SER A 38 -0.89 7.25 9.59
N TYR A 39 -1.96 8.06 9.46
CA TYR A 39 -2.55 8.83 10.55
C TYR A 39 -4.08 8.60 10.66
N PRO A 40 -4.61 8.23 11.84
CA PRO A 40 -3.91 7.95 13.10
C PRO A 40 -2.98 6.75 12.99
N ARG A 41 -1.87 6.75 13.77
CA ARG A 41 -0.83 5.72 13.66
C ARG A 41 -1.39 4.33 13.88
N GLN A 42 -1.30 3.51 12.84
CA GLN A 42 -1.58 2.08 12.89
C GLN A 42 -0.31 1.32 13.27
N ARG A 43 -0.44 0.31 14.13
CA ARG A 43 0.69 -0.52 14.59
C ARG A 43 0.82 -1.84 13.83
N SER A 44 -0.10 -2.11 12.91
CA SER A 44 -0.15 -3.35 12.14
C SER A 44 -0.59 -3.11 10.70
N ALA A 45 -0.17 -3.99 9.81
CA ALA A 45 -0.57 -4.02 8.41
C ALA A 45 -2.09 -4.22 8.25
N ALA A 46 -2.72 -4.97 9.16
CA ALA A 46 -4.18 -5.11 9.20
C ALA A 46 -4.89 -3.80 9.54
N GLY A 47 -4.34 -3.01 10.47
CA GLY A 47 -4.84 -1.68 10.80
C GLY A 47 -4.70 -0.70 9.63
N LEU A 48 -3.55 -0.73 8.95
CA LEU A 48 -3.30 0.06 7.74
C LEU A 48 -4.23 -0.33 6.58
N HIS A 49 -4.46 -1.62 6.37
CA HIS A 49 -5.40 -2.12 5.37
C HIS A 49 -6.83 -1.63 5.68
N SER A 50 -7.25 -1.71 6.95
CA SER A 50 -8.57 -1.25 7.37
C SER A 50 -8.72 0.26 7.20
N ALA A 51 -7.71 1.05 7.57
CA ALA A 51 -7.69 2.51 7.40
C ALA A 51 -7.74 2.91 5.92
N LEU A 52 -7.04 2.18 5.05
CA LEU A 52 -7.09 2.39 3.61
C LEU A 52 -8.49 2.13 3.08
N LEU A 53 -9.14 1.04 3.50
CA LEU A 53 -10.49 0.74 3.07
C LEU A 53 -11.51 1.75 3.59
N GLU A 54 -11.41 2.18 4.85
CA GLU A 54 -12.27 3.24 5.38
C GLU A 54 -12.18 4.53 4.56
N THR A 55 -10.96 4.88 4.12
CA THR A 55 -10.71 6.13 3.37
C THR A 55 -11.04 5.99 1.87
N TYR A 56 -10.78 4.82 1.27
CA TYR A 56 -10.78 4.61 -0.18
C TYR A 56 -11.70 3.48 -0.66
N GLN A 57 -12.65 2.99 0.16
CA GLN A 57 -13.61 1.93 -0.23
C GLN A 57 -14.41 2.22 -1.51
N HIS A 58 -14.56 3.50 -1.87
CA HIS A 58 -15.30 3.94 -3.06
C HIS A 58 -14.40 4.20 -4.26
N ASP A 59 -13.08 4.15 -4.09
CA ASP A 59 -12.11 4.35 -5.17
C ASP A 59 -11.85 3.00 -5.83
N SER A 60 -12.55 2.72 -6.94
CA SER A 60 -12.41 1.48 -7.70
C SER A 60 -11.00 1.26 -8.27
N GLY A 61 -10.18 2.31 -8.27
CA GLY A 61 -8.80 2.27 -8.73
C GLY A 61 -7.81 1.72 -7.70
N VAL A 62 -8.17 1.58 -6.41
CA VAL A 62 -7.22 1.14 -5.37
C VAL A 62 -7.59 -0.23 -4.85
N ARG A 63 -6.65 -1.18 -4.92
CA ARG A 63 -6.79 -2.51 -4.33
C ARG A 63 -5.57 -2.87 -3.52
N VAL A 64 -5.76 -3.49 -2.36
CA VAL A 64 -4.65 -4.04 -1.57
C VAL A 64 -4.40 -5.47 -2.02
N LEU A 65 -3.20 -5.76 -2.52
CA LEU A 65 -2.76 -7.10 -2.90
C LEU A 65 -2.11 -7.83 -1.72
N GLN A 66 -1.42 -7.09 -0.83
CA GLN A 66 -0.75 -7.64 0.33
C GLN A 66 -0.79 -6.67 1.50
N ALA A 67 -0.89 -7.22 2.71
CA ALA A 67 -0.68 -6.52 3.96
C ALA A 67 0.12 -7.47 4.87
N LYS A 68 1.34 -7.07 5.23
CA LYS A 68 2.27 -7.90 5.99
C LYS A 68 2.88 -7.10 7.13
N ASP A 69 2.79 -7.67 8.33
CA ASP A 69 3.53 -7.16 9.49
C ASP A 69 5.00 -7.57 9.40
N LEU A 70 5.87 -6.61 9.68
CA LEU A 70 7.32 -6.78 9.72
C LEU A 70 7.80 -6.71 11.17
N GLN A 71 8.88 -7.42 11.48
CA GLN A 71 9.46 -7.36 12.82
C GLN A 71 10.22 -6.05 13.01
N GLN A 72 9.56 -5.10 13.64
CA GLN A 72 10.17 -3.85 14.06
C GLN A 72 11.06 -4.07 15.31
N ARG A 73 12.37 -3.81 15.21
CA ARG A 73 13.30 -3.85 16.35
C ARG A 73 13.61 -2.44 16.88
N THR A 74 13.64 -1.46 15.98
CA THR A 74 13.84 -0.05 16.28
C THR A 74 12.71 0.81 15.71
N PRO A 75 12.45 2.02 16.23
CA PRO A 75 11.45 2.93 15.65
C PRO A 75 11.69 3.28 14.17
N GLN A 76 12.93 3.19 13.69
CA GLN A 76 13.30 3.47 12.31
C GLN A 76 13.02 2.29 11.37
N ASP A 77 12.98 1.07 11.91
CA ASP A 77 12.72 -0.14 11.13
C ASP A 77 11.29 -0.15 10.58
N GLU A 78 11.15 -0.74 9.41
CA GLU A 78 9.87 -1.02 8.78
C GLU A 78 9.04 -1.95 9.69
N MET A 79 7.83 -1.52 10.02
CA MET A 79 6.88 -2.25 10.87
C MET A 79 5.80 -2.97 10.06
N ALA A 80 5.47 -2.44 8.89
CA ALA A 80 4.40 -2.99 8.07
C ALA A 80 4.65 -2.65 6.61
N GLU A 81 4.22 -3.57 5.76
CA GLU A 81 4.30 -3.47 4.31
C GLU A 81 2.92 -3.73 3.70
N LEU A 82 2.50 -2.86 2.79
CA LEU A 82 1.32 -3.04 1.97
C LEU A 82 1.73 -3.03 0.50
N VAL A 83 1.21 -3.96 -0.28
CA VAL A 83 1.30 -3.88 -1.74
C VAL A 83 -0.05 -3.44 -2.27
N LEU A 84 -0.06 -2.31 -2.95
CA LEU A 84 -1.24 -1.76 -3.60
C LEU A 84 -1.16 -1.96 -5.10
N HIS A 85 -2.31 -2.23 -5.68
CA HIS A 85 -2.57 -2.16 -7.10
C HIS A 85 -3.41 -0.93 -7.38
N PHE A 86 -2.90 -0.07 -8.27
CA PHE A 86 -3.50 1.20 -8.65
C PHE A 86 -3.85 1.15 -10.14
N HIS A 87 -5.15 1.19 -10.46
CA HIS A 87 -5.60 1.39 -11.84
C HIS A 87 -5.54 2.88 -12.18
N GLN A 88 -4.73 3.25 -13.16
CA GLN A 88 -4.73 4.59 -13.73
C GLN A 88 -5.60 4.57 -14.98
N ASP A 89 -6.73 5.29 -14.95
CA ASP A 89 -7.61 5.41 -16.11
C ASP A 89 -6.90 6.13 -17.27
N ALA A 90 -7.29 5.77 -18.49
CA ALA A 90 -6.84 6.48 -19.68
C ALA A 90 -7.27 7.95 -19.59
N TRP A 91 -6.34 8.87 -19.91
CA TRP A 91 -6.59 10.30 -19.90
C TRP A 91 -6.30 10.91 -21.27
N ASP A 92 -7.36 11.41 -21.89
CA ASP A 92 -7.31 12.28 -23.05
C ASP A 92 -7.30 13.75 -22.61
N GLY A 93 -6.09 14.30 -22.44
CA GLY A 93 -5.94 15.72 -22.20
C GLY A 93 -6.15 16.50 -23.48
N TYR A 94 -7.27 17.23 -23.60
CA TYR A 94 -7.38 18.30 -24.60
C TYR A 94 -6.35 19.38 -24.24
N GLY A 95 -5.17 19.32 -24.86
CA GLY A 95 -4.05 20.20 -24.57
C GLY A 95 -4.40 21.67 -24.81
N THR A 96 -4.81 22.39 -23.77
CA THR A 96 -4.89 23.86 -23.80
C THR A 96 -3.51 24.43 -23.50
N GLY A 97 -2.63 24.37 -24.49
CA GLY A 97 -1.34 25.08 -24.50
C GLY A 97 -0.21 24.38 -23.73
N PHE A 98 0.83 23.99 -24.47
CA PHE A 98 2.17 23.62 -23.97
C PHE A 98 2.40 22.25 -23.31
N SER A 99 1.46 21.29 -23.38
CA SER A 99 1.76 19.88 -23.07
C SER A 99 1.68 19.02 -24.33
N TRP A 100 2.77 18.33 -24.66
CA TRP A 100 2.85 17.33 -25.73
C TRP A 100 2.38 15.95 -25.28
N GLU A 101 2.00 15.77 -24.01
CA GLU A 101 1.36 14.54 -23.52
C GLU A 101 -0.11 14.55 -23.98
N THR A 102 -0.34 13.98 -25.17
CA THR A 102 -1.63 14.08 -25.89
C THR A 102 -2.58 12.93 -25.55
N HIS A 103 -2.07 11.86 -24.94
CA HIS A 103 -2.84 10.69 -24.53
C HIS A 103 -2.04 9.93 -23.46
N ARG A 104 -2.70 9.47 -22.39
CA ARG A 104 -2.18 8.37 -21.56
C ARG A 104 -3.16 7.21 -21.65
N ASP A 105 -2.65 6.06 -22.04
CA ASP A 105 -3.39 4.80 -21.96
C ASP A 105 -3.68 4.45 -20.51
N ALA A 106 -4.73 3.65 -20.30
CA ALA A 106 -4.99 3.08 -18.99
C ALA A 106 -3.85 2.11 -18.64
N SER A 107 -3.37 2.17 -17.40
CA SER A 107 -2.26 1.33 -16.94
C SER A 107 -2.49 0.86 -15.51
N ASP A 108 -2.18 -0.41 -15.26
CA ASP A 108 -2.17 -0.99 -13.93
C ASP A 108 -0.77 -0.86 -13.33
N VAL A 109 -0.67 -0.19 -12.17
CA VAL A 109 0.60 0.09 -11.51
C VAL A 109 0.58 -0.44 -10.10
N CYS A 110 1.63 -1.14 -9.70
CA CYS A 110 1.77 -1.63 -8.34
C CYS A 110 2.75 -0.78 -7.52
N TYR A 111 2.38 -0.58 -6.26
CA TYR A 111 3.14 0.19 -5.30
C TYR A 111 3.36 -0.62 -4.03
N ARG A 112 4.60 -0.64 -3.57
CA ARG A 112 4.98 -1.10 -2.24
C ARG A 112 4.94 0.09 -1.30
N LEU A 113 4.11 0.01 -0.29
CA LEU A 113 4.06 0.94 0.81
C LEU A 113 4.74 0.33 2.02
N VAL A 114 5.80 0.95 2.53
CA VAL A 114 6.44 0.55 3.78
C VAL A 114 6.23 1.61 4.84
N PHE A 115 5.88 1.17 6.03
CA PHE A 115 5.60 2.05 7.16
C PHE A 115 6.62 1.79 8.25
N ASN A 116 7.14 2.87 8.84
CA ASN A 116 7.86 2.82 10.10
C ASN A 116 7.18 3.72 11.13
N ASN A 117 7.81 3.94 12.28
CA ASN A 117 7.18 4.71 13.36
C ASN A 117 7.05 6.22 13.05
N TYR A 118 7.62 6.70 11.94
CA TYR A 118 7.70 8.12 11.61
C TYR A 118 6.95 8.49 10.33
N ARG A 119 6.90 7.61 9.33
CA ARG A 119 6.33 7.90 8.01
C ARG A 119 5.93 6.63 7.25
N GLY A 120 5.03 6.82 6.29
CA GLY A 120 4.85 5.88 5.17
C GLY A 120 5.75 6.28 4.00
N LEU A 121 6.33 5.31 3.32
CA LEU A 121 7.06 5.50 2.07
C LEU A 121 6.40 4.67 0.99
N SER A 122 6.29 5.25 -0.20
CA SER A 122 5.83 4.55 -1.39
C SER A 122 6.97 4.31 -2.36
N GLU A 123 6.98 3.11 -2.94
CA GLU A 123 7.90 2.70 -3.99
C GLU A 123 7.11 2.01 -5.09
N ARG A 124 7.41 2.30 -6.34
CA ARG A 124 6.79 1.62 -7.47
C ARG A 124 7.47 0.29 -7.70
N ILE A 125 6.68 -0.78 -7.86
CA ILE A 125 7.18 -2.14 -8.07
C ILE A 125 6.49 -2.79 -9.28
N HIS A 126 7.08 -3.85 -9.80
CA HIS A 126 6.36 -4.72 -10.72
C HIS A 126 5.18 -5.37 -10.00
N CYS A 127 4.05 -5.47 -10.69
CA CYS A 127 2.89 -6.15 -10.15
C CYS A 127 3.21 -7.64 -9.97
N PRO A 128 3.11 -8.16 -8.74
CA PRO A 128 3.35 -9.58 -8.50
C PRO A 128 2.25 -10.40 -9.17
N GLU A 129 2.65 -11.36 -10.00
CA GLU A 129 1.72 -12.15 -10.84
C GLU A 129 0.75 -13.02 -10.02
N ASP A 130 1.15 -13.38 -8.79
CA ASP A 130 0.45 -14.36 -7.95
C ASP A 130 -0.41 -13.77 -6.84
N LEU A 131 -0.53 -12.44 -6.73
CA LEU A 131 -1.29 -11.84 -5.63
C LEU A 131 -2.73 -11.52 -6.06
N THR A 132 -3.66 -12.33 -5.57
CA THR A 132 -5.08 -11.98 -5.54
C THR A 132 -5.33 -10.85 -4.54
N PRO A 133 -6.16 -9.85 -4.87
CA PRO A 133 -6.54 -8.78 -3.94
C PRO A 133 -7.03 -9.35 -2.61
N LEU A 134 -6.51 -8.81 -1.50
CA LEU A 134 -6.99 -9.15 -0.18
C LEU A 134 -8.47 -8.78 -0.07
N PRO A 135 -9.33 -9.67 0.46
CA PRO A 135 -10.71 -9.34 0.73
C PRO A 135 -10.78 -8.21 1.75
N VAL A 136 -11.76 -7.33 1.58
CA VAL A 136 -12.13 -6.30 2.55
C VAL A 136 -12.35 -7.00 3.90
N PRO A 137 -11.58 -6.67 4.97
CA PRO A 137 -11.84 -7.23 6.29
C PRO A 137 -13.27 -6.83 6.67
N THR A 138 -14.12 -7.82 6.95
CA THR A 138 -15.40 -7.55 7.61
C THR A 138 -15.09 -6.90 8.95
N PRO A 139 -15.81 -5.83 9.37
CA PRO A 139 -15.60 -5.23 10.68
C PRO A 139 -15.59 -6.33 11.73
N ALA A 140 -14.49 -6.47 12.47
CA ALA A 140 -14.49 -7.33 13.62
C ALA A 140 -15.64 -6.85 14.50
N GLU A 141 -16.59 -7.75 14.78
CA GLU A 141 -17.65 -7.51 15.74
C GLU A 141 -17.00 -6.88 16.98
N PRO A 142 -17.44 -5.68 17.41
CA PRO A 142 -16.80 -5.01 18.53
C PRO A 142 -16.75 -6.01 19.69
N PRO A 143 -15.63 -6.10 20.43
CA PRO A 143 -15.62 -6.91 21.64
C PRO A 143 -16.83 -6.44 22.45
N MET A 144 -17.77 -7.36 22.71
CA MET A 144 -18.99 -7.06 23.46
C MET A 144 -18.59 -6.16 24.62
N PRO A 145 -19.20 -4.97 24.76
CA PRO A 145 -18.80 -4.07 25.83
C PRO A 145 -18.91 -4.85 27.13
N ALA A 146 -17.76 -5.05 27.79
CA ALA A 146 -17.74 -5.57 29.15
C ALA A 146 -18.76 -4.75 29.93
N ALA A 147 -19.77 -5.42 30.48
CA ALA A 147 -20.91 -4.80 31.14
C ALA A 147 -20.41 -3.66 32.04
N THR A 148 -20.58 -2.43 31.59
CA THR A 148 -20.17 -1.26 32.35
C THR A 148 -21.21 -1.12 33.45
N CYS A 149 -20.84 -1.55 34.66
CA CYS A 149 -21.53 -1.13 35.86
C CYS A 149 -21.46 0.40 35.88
N ARG A 150 -22.60 1.02 35.58
CA ARG A 150 -22.74 2.46 35.43
C ARG A 150 -22.53 3.07 36.81
N SER A 151 -21.48 3.86 36.95
CA SER A 151 -21.29 4.76 38.09
C SER A 151 -22.52 5.67 38.23
N GLY A 152 -23.43 5.27 39.10
CA GLY A 152 -24.69 5.93 39.39
C GLY A 152 -25.36 5.11 40.47
N GLY A 153 -25.30 5.62 41.71
CA GLY A 153 -25.56 4.86 42.93
C GLY A 153 -26.81 4.00 42.88
N ASP A 154 -26.62 2.70 43.13
CA ASP A 154 -27.26 1.94 44.19
C ASP A 154 -26.61 0.53 44.21
N ASN A 155 -26.49 -0.04 45.41
CA ASN A 155 -25.65 -1.20 45.74
C ASN A 155 -26.20 -2.54 45.21
N ASP A 156 -26.33 -2.72 43.90
CA ASP A 156 -26.74 -4.00 43.31
C ASP A 156 -25.76 -4.47 42.23
N CYS A 157 -24.67 -5.08 42.69
CA CYS A 157 -23.94 -6.08 41.92
C CYS A 157 -24.20 -7.43 42.60
N PRO A 158 -24.97 -8.36 42.00
CA PRO A 158 -25.14 -9.68 42.57
C PRO A 158 -23.79 -10.42 42.51
N GLY A 159 -23.28 -10.79 43.68
CA GLY A 159 -22.09 -11.63 43.82
C GLY A 159 -22.36 -13.09 43.44
N GLY A 160 -21.28 -13.80 43.08
CA GLY A 160 -21.25 -15.26 42.93
C GLY A 160 -20.63 -15.72 41.63
#